data_AF-A0A7S7TBS5-F1
#
_entry.id   AF-A0A7S7TBS5-F1
#
_cell.length_a   1.000
_cell.length_b   1.000
_cell.length_c   1.000
_cell.angle_alpha   90.00
_cell.angle_beta   90.00
_cell.angle_gamma   90.00
#
_symmetry.space_group_name_H-M   'P 1'
#
loop_
_entity.id
_entity.type
_entity.pdbx_description
1 polymer ?
#
loop_
_entity_poly.entity_id
_entity_poly.type
_entity_poly.pdbx_seq_one_letter_code
_entity_poly.pdbx_strand_id
1 'polypeptide(L)' 'MKMLTEYLERAVEFEKLAVTEQNGAFKAELLKQASAYRHLAEMRAAKYGLPKPSPPEIK' A
#
# COMPACT_ATOMS: atom_id res chain seq x y z
N MET A 1 0.27 17.77 -0.26
CA MET A 1 0.69 16.39 0.10
C MET A 1 -0.43 15.35 0.13
N LYS A 2 -1.71 15.72 -0.08
CA LYS A 2 -2.87 14.80 0.01
C LYS A 2 -2.71 13.47 -0.74
N MET A 3 -2.28 13.52 -2.00
CA MET A 3 -2.11 12.31 -2.83
C MET A 3 -1.13 11.26 -2.27
N LEU A 4 -0.04 11.66 -1.60
CA LEU A 4 0.93 10.70 -1.06
C LEU A 4 0.28 9.90 0.09
N THR A 5 -0.35 10.63 1.01
CA THR A 5 -1.02 10.06 2.16
C THR A 5 -2.18 9.17 1.72
N GLU A 6 -2.96 9.61 0.74
CA GLU A 6 -4.08 8.83 0.18
C GLU A 6 -3.61 7.50 -0.43
N TYR A 7 -2.51 7.49 -1.19
CA TYR A 7 -1.95 6.23 -1.71
C TYR A 7 -1.47 5.32 -0.59
N LEU A 8 -0.85 5.88 0.45
CA LEU A 8 -0.37 5.09 1.58
C LEU A 8 -1.53 4.51 2.40
N GLU A 9 -2.56 5.29 2.66
CA GLU A 9 -3.78 4.86 3.35
C GLU A 9 -4.47 3.72 2.60
N ARG A 10 -4.61 3.84 1.28
CA ARG A 10 -5.19 2.78 0.45
C ARG A 10 -4.36 1.51 0.47
N ALA A 11 -3.04 1.62 0.40
CA ALA A 11 -2.17 0.45 0.54
C ALA A 11 -2.40 -0.27 1.87
N VAL A 12 -2.44 0.47 2.98
CA VAL A 12 -2.67 -0.08 4.32
C VAL A 12 -4.06 -0.71 4.46
N GLU A 13 -5.09 -0.12 3.86
CA GLU A 13 -6.44 -0.69 3.84
C GLU A 13 -6.46 -2.06 3.14
N PHE A 14 -5.83 -2.18 1.96
CA PHE A 14 -5.72 -3.46 1.27
C PHE A 14 -4.89 -4.49 2.03
N GLU A 15 -3.79 -4.08 2.66
CA GLU A 15 -2.96 -4.95 3.53
C GLU A 15 -3.81 -5.51 4.68
N LYS A 16 -4.60 -4.67 5.35
CA LYS A 16 -5.49 -5.08 6.45
C LYS A 16 -6.57 -6.06 6.00
N LEU A 17 -7.18 -5.82 4.84
CA LEU A 17 -8.16 -6.74 4.27
C LEU A 17 -7.52 -8.10 3.95
N ALA A 18 -6.31 -8.09 3.39
CA ALA A 18 -5.58 -9.31 3.04
C ALA A 18 -5.18 -10.16 4.26
N VAL A 19 -5.01 -9.55 5.44
CA VAL A 19 -4.72 -10.29 6.69
C VAL A 19 -5.91 -11.15 7.11
N THR A 20 -7.13 -10.65 6.98
CA THR A 20 -8.34 -11.36 7.40
C THR A 20 -8.97 -12.22 6.31
N GLU A 21 -8.49 -12.11 5.06
CA GLU A 21 -9.04 -12.82 3.91
C GLU A 21 -8.64 -14.31 3.91
N GLN A 22 -9.62 -15.20 3.75
CA GLN A 22 -9.44 -16.64 3.74
C GLN A 22 -9.28 -17.19 2.31
N ASN A 23 -9.87 -16.51 1.33
CA ASN A 23 -9.72 -16.86 -0.08
C ASN A 23 -8.32 -16.44 -0.57
N GLY A 24 -7.46 -17.44 -0.82
CA GLY A 24 -6.08 -17.20 -1.24
C GLY A 24 -5.95 -16.40 -2.55
N ALA A 25 -6.85 -16.58 -3.51
CA ALA A 25 -6.83 -15.84 -4.77
C ALA A 25 -7.20 -14.37 -4.54
N PHE A 26 -8.24 -14.11 -3.75
CA PHE A 26 -8.64 -12.74 -3.45
C PHE A 26 -7.61 -12.02 -2.55
N LYS A 27 -7.01 -12.73 -1.59
CA LYS A 27 -5.88 -12.25 -0.80
C LYS A 27 -4.71 -11.81 -1.68
N ALA A 28 -4.33 -12.61 -2.67
CA ALA A 28 -3.27 -12.26 -3.60
C ALA A 28 -3.58 -10.97 -4.38
N GLU A 29 -4.83 -10.80 -4.80
CA GLU A 29 -5.29 -9.61 -5.51
C GLU A 29 -5.26 -8.35 -4.63
N LEU A 30 -5.68 -8.47 -3.36
CA LEU A 30 -5.56 -7.39 -2.37
C LEU A 30 -4.10 -6.98 -2.16
N LEU A 31 -3.19 -7.94 -2.01
CA LEU A 31 -1.76 -7.67 -1.85
C LEU A 31 -1.14 -7.02 -3.08
N LYS A 32 -1.59 -7.41 -4.28
CA LYS A 32 -1.17 -6.78 -5.54
C LYS A 32 -1.61 -5.32 -5.61
N GLN A 33 -2.85 -5.01 -5.22
CA GLN A 33 -3.34 -3.63 -5.13
C GLN A 33 -2.53 -2.84 -4.10
N ALA A 34 -2.31 -3.39 -2.90
CA ALA A 34 -1.50 -2.75 -1.87
C ALA A 34 -0.10 -2.36 -2.37
N SER A 35 0.59 -3.30 -3.05
CA SER A 35 1.91 -3.06 -3.63
C SER A 35 1.89 -1.95 -4.69
N ALA A 36 0.86 -1.89 -5.53
CA ALA A 36 0.74 -0.83 -6.55
C ALA A 36 0.60 0.55 -5.89
N TYR A 37 -0.22 0.65 -4.85
CA TYR A 37 -0.40 1.89 -4.10
C TYR A 37 0.86 2.32 -3.33
N ARG A 38 1.60 1.39 -2.71
CA ARG A 38 2.92 1.66 -2.09
C ARG A 38 3.91 2.23 -3.12
N HIS A 39 3.93 1.67 -4.33
CA HIS A 39 4.81 2.15 -5.39
C HIS A 39 4.47 3.57 -5.84
N LEU A 40 3.17 3.88 -6.01
CA LEU A 40 2.72 5.25 -6.29
C LEU A 40 3.11 6.22 -5.17
N ALA A 41 2.97 5.80 -3.91
CA ALA A 41 3.40 6.58 -2.76
C ALA A 41 4.92 6.80 -2.77
N GLU A 42 5.72 5.79 -3.05
CA GLU A 42 7.18 5.89 -3.14
C GLU A 42 7.62 6.89 -4.23
N MET A 43 7.08 6.75 -5.45
CA MET A 43 7.37 7.68 -6.53
C MET A 43 7.00 9.12 -6.16
N ARG A 44 5.88 9.29 -5.45
CA ARG A 44 5.42 10.61 -5.02
C ARG A 44 6.28 11.20 -3.91
N ALA A 45 6.71 10.38 -2.95
CA ALA A 45 7.65 10.77 -1.90
C ALA A 45 9.01 11.21 -2.49
N ALA A 46 9.55 10.43 -3.44
CA ALA A 46 10.78 10.78 -4.15
C ALA A 46 10.67 12.13 -4.87
N LYS A 47 9.54 12.41 -5.55
CA LYS A 47 9.29 13.70 -6.20
C LYS A 47 9.26 14.88 -5.23
N TYR A 48 9.00 14.63 -3.95
CA TYR A 48 8.98 15.65 -2.89
C TYR A 48 10.26 15.69 -2.05
N GLY A 49 11.28 14.89 -2.38
CA GLY A 49 12.50 14.78 -1.56
C GLY A 49 12.25 14.17 -0.17
N LEU A 50 11.16 13.42 -0.02
CA LEU A 50 10.78 12.75 1.22
C LEU A 50 11.40 11.35 1.28
N PRO A 51 11.59 10.79 2.48
CA PRO A 51 12.01 9.40 2.63
C PRO A 51 10.96 8.44 2.04
N LYS A 52 11.40 7.22 1.74
CA LYS A 52 10.49 6.16 1.30
C LYS A 52 9.39 5.92 2.34
N PRO A 53 8.15 5.63 1.90
CA PRO A 53 7.08 5.25 2.82
C PRO A 53 7.45 4.01 3.65
N SER A 54 6.78 3.83 4.79
CA SER A 54 6.97 2.66 5.65
C SER A 54 6.81 1.34 4.87
N PRO A 55 7.39 0.23 5.35
CA PRO A 55 7.10 -1.08 4.79
C PRO A 55 5.64 -1.50 5.04
N PRO A 56 5.12 -2.49 4.28
CA PRO A 56 3.80 -3.09 4.51
C PRO A 56 3.63 -3.66 5.92
N GLU A 57 2.43 -3.52 6.50
CA GLU A 57 2.10 -4.00 7.86
C GLU A 57 1.50 -5.41 7.88
N ILE A 58 1.86 -6.22 6.88
CA ILE A 58 1.46 -7.63 6.78
C ILE A 58 2.37 -8.47 7.69
N LYS A 59 1.80 -9.07 8.74
CA LYS A 59 2.44 -10.04 9.63
C LYS A 59 2.23 -11.47 9.13
#